data_AF-A0A0S8K1D0-F1
#
_entry.id   AF-A0A0S8K1D0-F1
#
_cell.length_a   1.000
_cell.length_b   1.000
_cell.length_c   1.000
_cell.angle_alpha   90.00
_cell.angle_beta   90.00
_cell.angle_gamma   90.00
#
_symmetry.space_group_name_H-M   'P 1'
#
loop_
_entity.id
_entity.type
_entity.pdbx_description
1 polymer ?
#
loop_
_entity_poly.entity_id
_entity_poly.type
_entity_poly.pdbx_seq_one_letter_code
_entity_poly.pdbx_strand_id
1 'polypeptide(L)'
;MPILAVEYMFSQIKMSNHESIYQTLHEIYQKHRRHYRENVDSKQMCCMWSTDDPPDIIKGTEPFADIEAAFGITIDDEEALNLYDMDLEDAVFRIMELQKEE
;
A
#
# COMPACT_ATOMS: atom_id res chain seq x y z
N MET A 1 11.57 -30.22 -15.83
CA MET A 1 10.33 -29.43 -15.96
C MET A 1 10.42 -28.59 -17.22
N PRO A 2 9.37 -28.50 -18.06
CA PRO A 2 9.37 -27.64 -19.24
C PRO A 2 9.36 -26.15 -18.82
N ILE A 3 10.05 -25.30 -19.58
CA ILE A 3 10.18 -23.86 -19.34
C ILE A 3 8.80 -23.18 -19.17
N LEU A 4 7.79 -23.61 -19.94
CA LEU A 4 6.41 -23.14 -19.86
C LEU A 4 5.76 -23.36 -18.48
N ALA A 5 6.10 -24.45 -17.77
CA ALA A 5 5.56 -24.70 -16.44
C ALA A 5 6.17 -23.75 -15.40
N VAL A 6 7.44 -23.36 -15.58
CA VAL A 6 8.13 -22.42 -14.70
C VAL A 6 7.57 -21.02 -14.86
N GLU A 7 7.40 -20.54 -16.10
CA GLU A 7 6.80 -19.22 -16.39
C GLU A 7 5.35 -19.12 -15.89
N TYR A 8 4.57 -20.19 -16.06
CA TYR A 8 3.20 -20.25 -15.56
C TYR A 8 3.15 -20.18 -14.02
N MET A 9 4.00 -20.93 -13.31
CA MET A 9 4.07 -20.85 -11.85
C MET A 9 4.52 -19.47 -11.37
N PHE A 10 5.54 -18.86 -11.99
CA PHE A 10 5.97 -17.50 -11.65
C PHE A 10 4.86 -16.47 -11.86
N SER A 11 4.07 -16.61 -12.93
CA SER A 11 2.90 -15.77 -13.19
C SER A 11 1.82 -15.92 -12.12
N GLN A 12 1.49 -17.17 -11.73
CA GLN A 12 0.53 -17.45 -10.65
C GLN A 12 1.00 -16.93 -9.29
N ILE A 13 2.29 -17.05 -8.98
CA ILE A 13 2.90 -16.50 -7.75
C ILE A 13 2.82 -14.97 -7.74
N LYS A 14 3.08 -14.29 -8.88
CA LYS A 14 2.95 -12.83 -8.96
C LYS A 14 1.52 -12.35 -8.78
N MET A 15 0.54 -13.01 -9.40
CA MET A 15 -0.89 -12.65 -9.25
C MET A 15 -1.37 -12.85 -7.81
N SER A 16 -1.01 -13.97 -7.18
CA SER A 16 -1.36 -14.22 -5.77
C SER A 16 -0.67 -13.26 -4.80
N ASN A 17 0.57 -12.83 -5.09
CA ASN A 17 1.25 -11.83 -4.27
C ASN A 17 0.56 -10.46 -4.38
N HIS A 18 0.22 -10.01 -5.59
CA HIS A 18 -0.48 -8.75 -5.82
C HIS A 18 -1.84 -8.71 -5.10
N GLU A 19 -2.66 -9.74 -5.25
CA GLU A 19 -3.95 -9.81 -4.55
C GLU A 19 -3.79 -9.81 -3.03
N SER A 20 -2.75 -10.49 -2.49
CA SER A 20 -2.50 -10.50 -1.05
C SER A 20 -2.04 -9.13 -0.52
N ILE A 21 -1.20 -8.42 -1.26
CA ILE A 21 -0.72 -7.08 -0.90
C ILE A 21 -1.89 -6.10 -0.96
N TYR A 22 -2.69 -6.16 -2.03
CA TYR A 22 -3.90 -5.34 -2.16
C TYR A 22 -4.86 -5.59 -1.00
N GLN A 23 -5.15 -6.85 -0.66
CA GLN A 23 -6.06 -7.18 0.42
C GLN A 23 -5.55 -6.66 1.77
N THR A 24 -4.25 -6.85 2.07
CA THR A 24 -3.63 -6.38 3.32
C THR A 24 -3.63 -4.85 3.39
N LEU A 25 -3.24 -4.17 2.30
CA LEU A 25 -3.22 -2.71 2.23
C LEU A 25 -4.64 -2.14 2.36
N HIS A 26 -5.62 -2.76 1.72
CA HIS A 26 -7.01 -2.37 1.80
C HIS A 26 -7.59 -2.55 3.22
N GLU A 27 -7.17 -3.56 3.96
CA GLU A 27 -7.54 -3.74 5.37
C GLU A 27 -6.97 -2.62 6.26
N ILE A 28 -5.71 -2.23 6.06
CA ILE A 28 -5.08 -1.09 6.74
C ILE A 28 -5.81 0.20 6.38
N TYR A 29 -6.08 0.42 5.09
CA TYR A 29 -6.85 1.56 4.60
C TYR A 29 -8.22 1.63 5.28
N GLN A 30 -8.97 0.52 5.34
CA GLN A 30 -10.26 0.50 6.02
C GLN A 30 -10.15 0.75 7.53
N LYS A 31 -9.11 0.23 8.19
CA LYS A 31 -8.86 0.46 9.62
C LYS A 31 -8.73 1.97 9.91
N HIS A 32 -7.93 2.67 9.12
CA HIS A 32 -7.67 4.10 9.31
C HIS A 32 -8.82 4.97 8.82
N ARG A 33 -9.35 4.70 7.62
CA ARG A 33 -10.49 5.46 7.04
C ARG A 33 -11.74 5.44 7.91
N ARG A 34 -11.99 4.39 8.70
CA ARG A 34 -13.15 4.34 9.62
C ARG A 34 -13.21 5.49 10.61
N HIS A 35 -12.08 6.14 10.90
CA HIS A 35 -12.02 7.33 11.75
C HIS A 35 -12.54 8.58 11.03
N TYR A 36 -12.58 8.59 9.70
CA TYR A 36 -12.98 9.71 8.84
C TYR A 36 -14.15 9.31 7.94
N ARG A 37 -15.32 9.02 8.55
CA ARG A 37 -16.53 8.54 7.86
C ARG A 37 -17.09 9.49 6.79
N GLU A 38 -16.67 10.75 6.79
CA GLU A 38 -17.08 11.76 5.82
C GLU A 38 -16.33 11.62 4.48
N ASN A 39 -15.21 10.88 4.46
CA ASN A 39 -14.44 10.64 3.24
C ASN A 39 -15.17 9.63 2.34
N VAL A 40 -15.56 10.06 1.14
CA VAL A 40 -16.06 9.19 0.07
C VAL A 40 -15.02 8.10 -0.23
N ASP A 41 -15.45 6.88 -0.54
CA ASP A 41 -14.54 5.76 -0.82
C ASP A 41 -13.87 5.90 -2.18
N SER A 42 -12.90 6.81 -2.29
CA SER A 42 -12.18 7.10 -3.53
C SER A 42 -11.02 6.13 -3.78
N LYS A 43 -10.70 5.27 -2.81
CA LYS A 43 -9.51 4.40 -2.79
C LYS A 43 -8.17 5.15 -2.87
N GLN A 44 -8.18 6.46 -2.65
CA GLN A 44 -6.96 7.27 -2.56
C GLN A 44 -6.30 7.07 -1.20
N MET A 45 -4.98 6.92 -1.18
CA MET A 45 -4.23 6.68 0.06
C MET A 45 -4.41 7.81 1.07
N CYS A 46 -4.49 9.06 0.61
CA CYS A 46 -4.76 10.24 1.45
C CYS A 46 -6.03 10.13 2.32
N CYS A 47 -7.02 9.30 1.94
CA CYS A 47 -8.23 9.09 2.73
C CYS A 47 -8.01 8.31 4.04
N MET A 48 -6.79 7.80 4.29
CA MET A 48 -6.38 7.29 5.59
C MET A 48 -6.11 8.40 6.62
N TRP A 49 -5.97 9.65 6.16
CA TRP A 49 -5.83 10.84 6.99
C TRP A 49 -7.09 11.72 6.88
N SER A 50 -7.17 12.72 7.77
CA SER A 50 -8.16 13.79 7.66
C SER A 50 -7.87 14.63 6.42
N THR A 51 -8.87 14.85 5.56
CA THR A 51 -8.75 15.74 4.40
C THR A 51 -8.93 17.21 4.77
N ASP A 52 -9.56 17.48 5.91
CA ASP A 52 -9.82 18.85 6.40
C ASP A 52 -8.70 19.37 7.31
N ASP A 53 -8.01 18.46 7.99
CA ASP A 53 -6.90 18.76 8.90
C ASP A 53 -5.78 17.71 8.73
N PRO A 54 -5.14 17.66 7.53
CA PRO A 54 -4.08 16.70 7.27
C PRO A 54 -2.87 17.03 8.15
N PRO A 55 -2.12 16.01 8.61
CA PRO A 55 -0.93 16.25 9.40
C PRO A 55 0.16 16.97 8.59
N ASP A 56 0.90 17.88 9.22
CA ASP A 56 2.03 18.58 8.59
C ASP A 56 3.16 17.63 8.14
N ILE A 57 3.30 16.48 8.81
CA ILE A 57 4.26 15.42 8.48
C ILE A 57 3.50 14.10 8.45
N ILE A 58 3.48 13.48 7.27
CA ILE A 58 2.84 12.18 7.05
C ILE A 58 3.76 11.00 7.38
N LYS A 59 5.08 11.15 7.23
CA LYS A 59 6.04 10.09 7.57
C LYS A 59 5.96 9.73 9.05
N GLY A 60 5.98 8.43 9.34
CA GLY A 60 5.92 7.91 10.71
C GLY A 60 4.56 8.11 11.38
N THR A 61 3.52 8.50 10.64
CA THR A 61 2.14 8.44 11.13
C THR A 61 1.66 6.99 11.19
N GLU A 62 0.64 6.73 12.01
CA GLU A 62 0.12 5.37 12.21
C GLU A 62 -0.24 4.62 10.91
N PRO A 63 -0.84 5.26 9.87
CA PRO A 63 -1.10 4.56 8.62
C PRO A 63 0.17 4.05 7.94
N PHE A 64 1.23 4.85 7.85
CA PHE A 64 2.48 4.40 7.25
C PHE A 64 3.24 3.40 8.13
N ALA A 65 3.23 3.57 9.45
CA ALA A 65 3.85 2.60 10.36
C ALA A 65 3.20 1.21 10.26
N ASP A 66 1.87 1.14 10.10
CA ASP A 66 1.15 -0.11 9.86
C ASP A 66 1.52 -0.74 8.51
N ILE A 67 1.74 0.07 7.47
CA ILE A 67 2.19 -0.40 6.13
C ILE A 67 3.61 -0.96 6.21
N GLU A 68 4.55 -0.21 6.81
CA GLU A 68 5.94 -0.65 7.02
C GLU A 68 6.00 -1.97 7.78
N ALA A 69 5.23 -2.08 8.88
CA ALA A 69 5.16 -3.29 9.69
C ALA A 69 4.52 -4.48 8.95
N ALA A 70 3.50 -4.24 8.13
CA ALA A 70 2.80 -5.29 7.40
C ALA A 70 3.63 -5.87 6.24
N PHE A 71 4.38 -5.02 5.53
CA PHE A 71 5.13 -5.43 4.34
C PHE A 71 6.63 -5.60 4.57
N GLY A 72 7.13 -5.22 5.75
CA GLY A 72 8.54 -5.30 6.10
C GLY A 72 9.40 -4.36 5.27
N ILE A 73 8.89 -3.17 4.95
CA ILE A 73 9.56 -2.15 4.12
C ILE A 73 9.86 -0.91 4.96
N THR A 74 10.80 -0.09 4.49
CA THR A 74 11.06 1.25 5.05
C THR A 74 10.56 2.30 4.06
N ILE A 75 9.75 3.25 4.54
CA ILE A 75 9.22 4.35 3.75
C ILE A 75 9.93 5.63 4.19
N ASP A 76 10.72 6.22 3.31
CA ASP A 76 11.37 7.51 3.57
C ASP A 76 10.40 8.70 3.36
N ASP A 77 10.89 9.93 3.54
CA ASP A 77 10.04 11.12 3.44
C ASP A 77 9.52 11.36 2.01
N GLU A 78 10.32 11.06 0.99
CA GLU A 78 9.95 11.24 -0.42
C GLU A 78 8.94 10.16 -0.84
N GLU A 79 9.20 8.92 -0.42
CA GLU A 79 8.32 7.79 -0.68
C GLU A 79 6.98 7.93 0.03
N ALA A 80 6.97 8.45 1.25
CA ALA A 80 5.73 8.75 1.97
C ALA A 80 4.87 9.76 1.20
N LEU A 81 5.47 10.81 0.64
CA LEU A 81 4.74 11.79 -0.19
C LEU A 81 4.20 11.17 -1.46
N ASN A 82 5.01 10.36 -2.16
CA ASN A 82 4.58 9.66 -3.36
C ASN A 82 3.40 8.72 -3.08
N LEU A 83 3.50 7.88 -2.05
CA LEU A 83 2.44 6.95 -1.67
C LEU A 83 1.18 7.66 -1.21
N TYR A 84 1.29 8.83 -0.57
CA TYR A 84 0.14 9.59 -0.09
C TYR A 84 -0.77 10.08 -1.23
N ASP A 85 -0.18 10.46 -2.36
CA ASP A 85 -0.88 10.94 -3.56
C ASP A 85 -1.37 9.81 -4.49
N MET A 86 -1.01 8.55 -4.21
CA MET A 86 -1.42 7.39 -5.00
C MET A 86 -2.79 6.83 -4.59
N ASP A 87 -3.36 6.00 -5.46
CA ASP A 87 -4.45 5.10 -5.09
C ASP A 87 -3.95 3.75 -4.58
N LEU A 88 -4.87 2.93 -4.05
CA LEU A 88 -4.54 1.62 -3.52
C LEU A 88 -3.91 0.67 -4.56
N GLU A 89 -4.28 0.76 -5.84
CA GLU A 89 -3.72 -0.13 -6.86
C GLU A 89 -2.28 0.29 -7.20
N ASP A 90 -2.05 1.59 -7.41
CA ASP A 90 -0.72 2.15 -7.64
C ASP A 90 0.23 1.93 -6.44
N ALA A 91 -0.29 2.11 -5.21
CA ALA A 91 0.46 1.86 -3.99
C ALA A 91 0.88 0.38 -3.85
N VAL A 92 0.04 -0.57 -4.30
CA VAL A 92 0.41 -2.00 -4.31
C VAL A 92 1.60 -2.24 -5.24
N PHE A 93 1.59 -1.67 -6.44
CA PHE A 93 2.72 -1.79 -7.36
C PHE A 93 3.98 -1.22 -6.75
N ARG A 94 3.89 -0.06 -6.09
CA ARG A 94 5.04 0.58 -5.48
C ARG A 94 5.60 -0.22 -4.30
N ILE A 95 4.75 -0.73 -3.42
CA ILE A 95 5.15 -1.63 -2.32
C ILE A 95 5.85 -2.88 -2.85
N MET A 96 5.36 -3.46 -3.97
CA MET A 96 6.00 -4.60 -4.61
C MET A 96 7.38 -4.28 -5.21
N GLU A 97 7.66 -3.03 -5.54
CA GLU A 97 9.00 -2.59 -5.97
C GLU A 97 9.92 -2.43 -4.77
N LEU A 98 9.47 -1.77 -3.72
CA LEU A 98 10.23 -1.58 -2.48
C LEU A 98 10.66 -2.93 -1.87
N GLN A 99 9.79 -3.94 -1.89
CA GLN A 99 10.13 -5.31 -1.43
C GLN A 99 11.20 -6.01 -2.26
N LYS A 100 11.54 -5.52 -3.47
CA LYS A 100 12.62 -6.08 -4.31
C LYS A 100 13.92 -5.29 -4.20
N GLU A 101 13.86 -4.07 -3.68
CA GLU A 101 15.01 -3.18 -3.52
C GLU A 101 15.78 -3.47 -2.20
N GLU A 102 15.15 -4.18 -1.25
CA GLU A 102 15.78 -4.79 -0.07
C GLU A 102 16.47 -6.14 -0.39
#